data_AF-H0TCF2-F1
#
_entry.id   AF-H0TCF2-F1
#
_cell.length_a   1.000
_cell.length_b   1.000
_cell.length_c   1.000
_cell.angle_alpha   90.00
_cell.angle_beta   90.00
_cell.angle_gamma   90.00
#
_symmetry.space_group_name_H-M   'P 1'
#
loop_
_entity.id
_entity.type
_entity.pdbx_description
1 polymer ?
#
loop_
_entity_poly.entity_id
_entity_poly.type
_entity_poly.pdbx_seq_one_letter_code
_entity_poly.pdbx_strand_id
1 'polypeptide(L)'
;MTHDIDPALTGAAFELASAGYTPMRDPEEKPDRESIGGDVASLRNAADRLGERDSPVTVREYVDAHGKPAAANEAVTLERAARDHARGRAADRRATEAQQAEDTARRIDTLRHGVQANDAAAADFYGFKHPDRRDVDGAAAAERADEGGSHDGPSLDGNSSAELAPELEKALQHPLVLQAIEEKMAEADNARQSYREGLASALQLAQASFLGQFPEFSGMAPDHMPAALEKMSREDPARFARVQAAVTASDQLRAQHAHEQQQRAELERKNFERFAQGEDALLEAMLKDEPKAVQKAVATEIMAAAKESGIEPAELNRLFHTEPLMRTATFQRMMYDAAKYRLIMKAKDTAAARPIPPVLRPGVAGASTERGRADIRTLNARLSSSGDLKDAVALYQARRANQS
;
A
#
# COMPACT_ATOMS: atom_id res chain seq x y z
N MET A 1 -0.58 -21.57 70.60
CA MET A 1 0.27 -20.94 69.58
C MET A 1 -0.60 -19.91 68.88
N THR A 2 -0.37 -18.63 69.11
CA THR A 2 -1.07 -17.54 68.42
C THR A 2 -0.37 -17.32 67.08
N HIS A 3 -1.03 -17.62 65.97
CA HIS A 3 -0.51 -17.34 64.64
C HIS A 3 -0.77 -15.85 64.35
N ASP A 4 0.30 -15.06 64.20
CA ASP A 4 0.21 -13.68 63.71
C ASP A 4 -0.32 -13.71 62.28
N ILE A 5 -1.55 -13.21 62.09
CA ILE A 5 -2.18 -13.07 60.78
C ILE A 5 -1.65 -11.77 60.18
N ASP A 6 -1.05 -11.86 58.98
CA ASP A 6 -0.52 -10.69 58.28
C ASP A 6 -1.66 -9.69 57.96
N PRO A 7 -1.58 -8.44 58.46
CA PRO A 7 -2.63 -7.44 58.27
C PRO A 7 -2.79 -6.97 56.81
N ALA A 8 -1.87 -7.35 55.91
CA ALA A 8 -1.96 -7.02 54.50
C ALA A 8 -2.90 -7.95 53.68
N LEU A 9 -3.35 -9.07 54.26
CA LEU A 9 -4.23 -10.01 53.56
C LEU A 9 -5.68 -9.50 53.57
N THR A 10 -6.30 -9.39 52.39
CA THR A 10 -7.72 -8.99 52.24
C THR A 10 -8.51 -10.01 51.42
N GLY A 11 -9.83 -10.10 51.68
CA GLY A 11 -10.73 -10.97 50.92
C GLY A 11 -10.57 -12.46 51.26
N ALA A 12 -10.75 -13.33 50.25
CA ALA A 12 -10.75 -14.78 50.45
C ALA A 12 -9.47 -15.35 51.08
N ALA A 13 -8.32 -14.70 50.85
CA ALA A 13 -7.05 -15.08 51.45
C ALA A 13 -7.01 -14.82 52.97
N PHE A 14 -7.69 -13.78 53.46
CA PHE A 14 -7.83 -13.49 54.89
C PHE A 14 -8.75 -14.53 55.56
N GLU A 15 -9.87 -14.87 54.93
CA GLU A 15 -10.80 -15.87 55.48
C GLU A 15 -10.15 -17.25 55.64
N LEU A 16 -9.37 -17.68 54.64
CA LEU A 16 -8.66 -18.97 54.69
C LEU A 16 -7.53 -18.97 55.75
N ALA A 17 -6.77 -17.88 55.87
CA ALA A 17 -5.75 -17.74 56.91
C ALA A 17 -6.36 -17.73 58.33
N SER A 18 -7.51 -17.06 58.50
CA SER A 18 -8.24 -17.04 59.77
C SER A 18 -8.79 -18.41 60.17
N ALA A 19 -9.09 -19.27 59.20
CA ALA A 19 -9.52 -20.65 59.40
C ALA A 19 -8.34 -21.64 59.60
N GLY A 20 -7.10 -21.15 59.64
CA GLY A 20 -5.91 -21.97 59.91
C GLY A 20 -5.35 -22.71 58.70
N TYR A 21 -5.77 -22.36 57.48
CA TYR A 21 -5.24 -22.93 56.25
C TYR A 21 -4.04 -22.13 55.73
N THR A 22 -2.92 -22.81 55.50
CA THR A 22 -1.74 -22.23 54.84
C THR A 22 -1.84 -22.51 53.33
N PRO A 23 -1.73 -21.49 52.46
CA PRO A 23 -1.78 -21.71 51.02
C PRO A 23 -0.59 -22.59 50.58
N MET A 24 -0.90 -23.63 49.80
CA MET A 24 0.10 -24.54 49.24
C MET A 24 0.88 -23.80 48.14
N ARG A 25 2.20 -23.88 48.16
CA ARG A 25 3.06 -23.20 47.18
C ARG A 25 3.09 -24.03 45.90
N ASP A 26 2.46 -23.55 44.84
CA ASP A 26 2.44 -24.24 43.55
C ASP A 26 3.85 -24.21 42.90
N PRO A 27 4.39 -25.35 42.44
CA PRO A 27 5.74 -25.41 41.88
C PRO A 27 5.85 -25.03 40.39
N GLU A 28 4.75 -24.72 39.68
CA GLU A 28 4.82 -24.37 38.25
C GLU A 28 3.77 -23.32 37.85
N GLU A 29 3.97 -22.06 38.21
CA GLU A 29 3.35 -20.95 37.47
C GLU A 29 4.15 -20.73 36.17
N LYS A 30 3.65 -21.29 35.06
CA LYS A 30 3.97 -20.75 33.74
C LYS A 30 3.27 -19.39 33.64
N PRO A 31 3.96 -18.31 33.26
CA PRO A 31 3.33 -17.01 33.17
C PRO A 31 2.23 -17.07 32.11
N ASP A 32 1.00 -16.79 32.55
CA ASP A 32 -0.13 -16.54 31.68
C ASP A 32 0.30 -15.48 30.65
N ARG A 33 0.21 -15.86 29.37
CA ARG A 33 0.25 -14.89 28.29
C ARG A 33 -1.05 -14.09 28.37
N GLU A 34 -1.03 -13.05 29.20
CA GLU A 34 -2.04 -12.01 29.20
C GLU A 34 -2.14 -11.45 27.78
N SER A 35 -3.30 -11.64 27.16
CA SER A 35 -3.68 -10.92 25.96
C SER A 35 -3.50 -9.43 26.23
N ILE A 36 -2.68 -8.75 25.43
CA ILE A 36 -2.48 -7.30 25.54
C ILE A 36 -3.84 -6.65 25.32
N GLY A 37 -4.49 -6.23 26.40
CA GLY A 37 -5.68 -5.41 26.33
C GLY A 37 -5.31 -4.10 25.64
N GLY A 38 -6.18 -3.62 24.74
CA GLY A 38 -5.96 -2.36 24.01
C GLY A 38 -6.07 -1.10 24.89
N ASP A 39 -6.01 -1.23 26.20
CA ASP A 39 -6.07 -0.12 27.14
C ASP A 39 -4.67 0.49 27.39
N VAL A 40 -4.65 1.80 27.59
CA VAL A 40 -3.42 2.61 27.70
C VAL A 40 -2.54 2.15 28.87
N ALA A 41 -3.12 1.54 29.90
CA ALA A 41 -2.39 0.94 31.02
C ALA A 41 -1.63 -0.33 30.61
N SER A 42 -2.24 -1.20 29.80
CA SER A 42 -1.59 -2.40 29.25
C SER A 42 -0.48 -2.07 28.26
N LEU A 43 -0.65 -1.02 27.44
CA LEU A 43 0.43 -0.53 26.57
C LEU A 43 1.59 0.06 27.36
N ARG A 44 1.31 0.76 28.47
CA ARG A 44 2.35 1.28 29.37
C ARG A 44 3.11 0.15 30.06
N ASN A 45 2.40 -0.85 30.59
CA ASN A 45 3.01 -2.04 31.17
C ASN A 45 3.81 -2.85 30.12
N ALA A 46 3.33 -2.93 28.86
CA ALA A 46 4.08 -3.56 27.78
C ALA A 46 5.35 -2.79 27.43
N ALA A 47 5.30 -1.45 27.44
CA ALA A 47 6.47 -0.59 27.25
C ALA A 47 7.46 -0.70 28.42
N ASP A 48 6.98 -0.74 29.66
CA ASP A 48 7.81 -0.92 30.85
C ASP A 48 8.47 -2.31 30.86
N ARG A 49 7.75 -3.38 30.49
CA ARG A 49 8.31 -4.74 30.29
C ARG A 49 9.33 -4.80 29.14
N LEU A 50 9.19 -3.98 28.11
CA LEU A 50 10.18 -3.84 27.04
C LEU A 50 11.43 -3.07 27.50
N GLY A 51 11.25 -2.10 28.41
CA GLY A 51 12.33 -1.36 29.08
C GLY A 51 13.08 -2.17 30.13
N GLU A 52 12.41 -3.11 30.80
CA GLU A 52 12.96 -4.02 31.82
C GLU A 52 13.66 -5.26 31.26
N ARG A 53 13.82 -5.38 29.93
CA ARG A 53 14.82 -6.32 29.40
C ARG A 53 16.18 -5.84 29.89
N ASP A 54 16.66 -6.43 30.99
CA ASP A 54 17.98 -6.31 31.59
C ASP A 54 19.04 -6.45 30.50
N SER A 55 19.28 -5.36 29.80
CA SER A 55 20.38 -5.24 28.88
C SER A 55 21.58 -5.15 29.80
N PRO A 56 22.50 -6.14 29.78
CA PRO A 56 23.61 -6.16 30.72
C PRO A 56 24.31 -4.81 30.66
N VAL A 57 24.32 -4.10 31.79
CA VAL A 57 24.92 -2.77 31.89
C VAL A 57 26.39 -2.92 31.52
N THR A 58 26.72 -2.51 30.30
CA THR A 58 28.08 -2.65 29.77
C THR A 58 28.91 -1.50 30.34
N VAL A 59 29.59 -1.76 31.45
CA VAL A 59 30.54 -0.81 32.04
C VAL A 59 31.76 -0.72 31.15
N ARG A 60 32.12 0.50 30.72
CA ARG A 60 33.27 0.78 29.86
C ARG A 60 34.28 1.62 30.63
N GLU A 61 35.49 1.11 30.76
CA GLU A 61 36.60 1.80 31.41
C GLU A 61 37.53 2.42 30.36
N TYR A 62 38.07 3.60 30.65
CA TYR A 62 39.09 4.23 29.81
C TYR A 62 40.47 3.67 30.18
N VAL A 63 41.23 3.28 29.16
CA VAL A 63 42.61 2.83 29.29
C VAL A 63 43.58 3.81 28.64
N ASP A 64 44.80 3.87 29.18
CA ASP A 64 45.92 4.63 28.64
C ASP A 64 46.56 3.93 27.41
N ALA A 65 47.61 4.55 26.85
CA ALA A 65 48.33 4.01 25.69
C ALA A 65 49.05 2.67 25.97
N HIS A 66 49.21 2.30 27.25
CA HIS A 66 49.83 1.05 27.69
C HIS A 66 48.77 0.01 28.12
N GLY A 67 47.47 0.31 27.93
CA GLY A 67 46.37 -0.57 28.30
C GLY A 67 46.07 -0.62 29.80
N LYS A 68 46.62 0.31 30.60
CA LYS A 68 46.32 0.43 32.03
C LYS A 68 45.12 1.36 32.24
N PRO A 69 44.36 1.23 33.34
CA PRO A 69 43.28 2.16 33.66
C PRO A 69 43.79 3.60 33.67
N ALA A 70 43.03 4.53 33.09
CA ALA A 70 43.39 5.94 33.09
C ALA A 70 43.62 6.45 34.52
N ALA A 71 44.64 7.30 34.70
CA ALA A 71 44.98 7.81 36.03
C ALA A 71 43.84 8.67 36.60
N ALA A 72 43.59 8.59 37.91
CA ALA A 72 42.45 9.26 38.55
C ALA A 72 42.47 10.81 38.44
N ASN A 73 43.61 11.40 38.09
CA ASN A 73 43.80 12.82 37.86
C ASN A 73 43.63 13.24 36.39
N GLU A 74 43.29 12.32 35.48
CA GLU A 74 43.07 12.60 34.06
C GLU A 74 41.57 12.55 33.73
N ALA A 75 41.06 13.63 33.14
CA ALA A 75 39.66 13.71 32.70
C ALA A 75 39.55 13.61 31.18
N VAL A 76 38.53 12.89 30.71
CA VAL A 76 38.21 12.81 29.29
C VAL A 76 37.40 14.05 28.89
N THR A 77 37.75 14.70 27.77
CA THR A 77 36.97 15.83 27.26
C THR A 77 35.59 15.36 26.79
N LEU A 78 34.58 16.23 26.91
CA LEU A 78 33.20 15.89 26.52
C LEU A 78 33.08 15.45 25.06
N GLU A 79 33.84 16.08 24.15
CA GLU A 79 33.89 15.70 22.73
C GLU A 79 34.45 14.30 22.51
N ARG A 80 35.50 13.92 23.26
CA ARG A 80 36.08 12.58 23.21
C ARG A 80 35.11 11.55 23.79
N ALA A 81 34.51 11.85 24.94
CA ALA A 81 33.51 10.99 25.56
C ALA A 81 32.31 10.72 24.64
N ALA A 82 31.78 11.75 23.96
CA ALA A 82 30.68 11.61 23.01
C ALA A 82 31.06 10.72 21.81
N ARG A 83 32.27 10.90 21.26
CA ARG A 83 32.79 10.08 20.15
C ARG A 83 32.99 8.62 20.55
N ASP A 84 33.58 8.38 21.72
CA ASP A 84 33.86 7.04 22.23
C ASP A 84 32.57 6.31 22.60
N HIS A 85 31.58 7.02 23.16
CA HIS A 85 30.23 6.49 23.38
C HIS A 85 29.52 6.11 22.06
N ALA A 86 29.58 6.97 21.04
CA ALA A 86 28.98 6.69 19.73
C ALA A 86 29.62 5.46 19.05
N ARG A 87 30.96 5.35 19.10
CA ARG A 87 31.69 4.16 18.63
C ARG A 87 31.28 2.92 19.40
N GLY A 88 31.12 3.05 20.71
CA GLY A 88 30.66 1.97 21.57
C GLY A 88 29.30 1.43 21.18
N ARG A 89 28.31 2.32 21.08
CA ARG A 89 26.94 1.97 20.65
C ARG A 89 26.91 1.32 19.26
N ALA A 90 27.75 1.76 18.34
CA ALA A 90 27.86 1.16 17.01
C ALA A 90 28.46 -0.26 17.06
N ALA A 91 29.46 -0.50 17.91
CA ALA A 91 30.05 -1.82 18.10
C ALA A 91 29.05 -2.78 18.77
N ASP A 92 28.35 -2.33 19.80
CA ASP A 92 27.33 -3.12 20.51
C ASP A 92 26.21 -3.54 19.56
N ARG A 93 25.73 -2.59 18.73
CA ARG A 93 24.71 -2.89 17.72
C ARG A 93 25.16 -3.98 16.75
N ARG A 94 26.38 -3.87 16.23
CA ARG A 94 26.93 -4.90 15.32
C ARG A 94 27.08 -6.26 16.01
N ALA A 95 27.49 -6.28 17.28
CA ALA A 95 27.59 -7.52 18.05
C ALA A 95 26.21 -8.16 18.25
N THR A 96 25.19 -7.37 18.61
CA THR A 96 23.81 -7.84 18.72
C THR A 96 23.27 -8.34 17.39
N GLU A 97 23.48 -7.60 16.29
CA GLU A 97 23.07 -8.01 14.94
C GLU A 97 23.76 -9.32 14.51
N ALA A 98 25.05 -9.47 14.79
CA ALA A 98 25.80 -10.70 14.51
C ALA A 98 25.26 -11.88 15.31
N GLN A 99 24.99 -11.70 16.60
CA GLN A 99 24.39 -12.74 17.45
C GLN A 99 22.99 -13.13 16.96
N GLN A 100 22.16 -12.17 16.60
CA GLN A 100 20.83 -12.41 16.02
C GLN A 100 20.92 -13.16 14.68
N ALA A 101 21.90 -12.83 13.84
CA ALA A 101 22.15 -13.53 12.58
C ALA A 101 22.59 -14.99 12.83
N GLU A 102 23.47 -15.23 13.81
CA GLU A 102 23.87 -16.58 14.21
C GLU A 102 22.68 -17.39 14.76
N ASP A 103 21.87 -16.81 15.64
CA ASP A 103 20.70 -17.48 16.21
C ASP A 103 19.66 -17.79 15.13
N THR A 104 19.48 -16.89 14.17
CA THR A 104 18.61 -17.11 13.00
C THR A 104 19.16 -18.23 12.12
N ALA A 105 20.46 -18.25 11.84
CA ALA A 105 21.11 -19.32 11.09
C ALA A 105 20.93 -20.68 11.77
N ARG A 106 21.18 -20.77 13.08
CA ARG A 106 20.96 -21.99 13.88
C ARG A 106 19.50 -22.45 13.82
N ARG A 107 18.55 -21.52 13.89
CA ARG A 107 17.12 -21.84 13.79
C ARG A 107 16.75 -22.37 12.41
N ILE A 108 17.28 -21.76 11.35
CA ILE A 108 17.10 -22.24 9.97
C ILE A 108 17.69 -23.64 9.82
N ASP A 109 18.90 -23.87 10.32
CA ASP A 109 19.55 -25.18 10.22
C ASP A 109 18.79 -26.25 11.02
N THR A 110 18.27 -25.90 12.20
CA THR A 110 17.39 -26.79 12.98
C THR A 110 16.12 -27.14 12.20
N LEU A 111 15.50 -26.15 11.55
CA LEU A 111 14.31 -26.38 10.72
C LEU A 111 14.64 -27.24 9.49
N ARG A 112 15.78 -27.01 8.83
CA ARG A 112 16.25 -27.83 7.71
C ARG A 112 16.44 -29.28 8.13
N HIS A 113 17.10 -29.53 9.26
CA HIS A 113 17.26 -30.89 9.79
C HIS A 113 15.91 -31.53 10.13
N GLY A 114 14.97 -30.77 10.71
CA GLY A 114 13.62 -31.25 11.00
C GLY A 114 12.83 -31.63 9.74
N VAL A 115 12.92 -30.83 8.67
CA VAL A 115 12.28 -31.13 7.38
C VAL A 115 12.91 -32.37 6.74
N GLN A 116 14.24 -32.44 6.72
CA GLN A 116 14.98 -33.56 6.13
C GLN A 116 14.73 -34.89 6.86
N ALA A 117 14.52 -34.85 8.18
CA ALA A 117 14.16 -36.04 8.96
C ALA A 117 12.76 -36.58 8.59
N ASN A 118 11.85 -35.71 8.15
CA ASN A 118 10.48 -36.07 7.79
C ASN A 118 10.32 -36.40 6.29
N ASP A 119 11.13 -35.79 5.42
CA ASP A 119 11.11 -36.02 3.97
C ASP A 119 12.54 -35.93 3.38
N ALA A 120 13.05 -37.07 2.93
CA ALA A 120 14.37 -37.17 2.32
C ALA A 120 14.46 -36.48 0.94
N ALA A 121 13.33 -36.32 0.22
CA ALA A 121 13.30 -35.66 -1.09
C ALA A 121 13.23 -34.12 -0.98
N ALA A 122 12.89 -33.60 0.20
CA ALA A 122 12.79 -32.15 0.43
C ALA A 122 14.13 -31.42 0.22
N ALA A 123 15.27 -32.08 0.50
CA ALA A 123 16.58 -31.48 0.29
C ALA A 123 16.84 -31.16 -1.19
N ASP A 124 16.46 -32.06 -2.10
CA ASP A 124 16.58 -31.86 -3.55
C ASP A 124 15.56 -30.83 -4.06
N PHE A 125 14.34 -30.86 -3.54
CA PHE A 125 13.28 -29.93 -3.92
C PHE A 125 13.61 -28.47 -3.55
N TYR A 126 14.13 -28.24 -2.35
CA TYR A 126 14.51 -26.90 -1.88
C TYR A 126 15.95 -26.50 -2.24
N GLY A 127 16.68 -27.36 -2.97
CA GLY A 127 18.05 -27.09 -3.41
C GLY A 127 19.08 -26.95 -2.28
N PHE A 128 18.81 -27.55 -1.11
CA PHE A 128 19.76 -27.52 0.00
C PHE A 128 20.90 -28.50 -0.27
N LYS A 129 22.14 -28.00 -0.35
CA LYS A 129 23.31 -28.88 -0.43
C LYS A 129 23.45 -29.66 0.88
N HIS A 130 23.43 -30.98 0.79
CA HIS A 130 23.71 -31.87 1.92
C HIS A 130 25.11 -31.56 2.49
N PRO A 131 25.24 -31.17 3.77
CA PRO A 131 26.55 -30.88 4.36
C PRO A 131 27.44 -32.12 4.52
N ASP A 132 26.94 -33.33 4.24
CA ASP A 132 27.65 -34.58 4.51
C ASP A 132 28.10 -35.38 3.28
N ARG A 133 27.92 -34.85 2.05
CA ARG A 133 28.70 -35.36 0.92
C ARG A 133 30.05 -34.63 0.94
N ARG A 134 30.94 -35.11 1.80
CA ARG A 134 32.37 -34.87 1.60
C ARG A 134 32.70 -35.43 0.23
N ASP A 135 33.08 -34.54 -0.68
CA ASP A 135 33.70 -34.87 -1.96
C ASP A 135 35.02 -35.61 -1.67
N VAL A 136 34.97 -36.94 -1.49
CA VAL A 136 36.17 -37.77 -1.36
C VAL A 136 36.65 -38.27 -2.73
N ASP A 137 35.84 -38.16 -3.79
CA ASP A 137 36.24 -38.58 -5.13
C ASP A 137 36.21 -37.39 -6.10
N GLY A 138 37.29 -36.60 -6.10
CA GLY A 138 37.37 -35.41 -6.96
C GLY A 138 38.76 -34.87 -7.22
N ALA A 139 39.81 -35.69 -7.07
CA ALA A 139 41.18 -35.35 -7.44
C ALA A 139 41.72 -36.31 -8.51
N ALA A 140 41.11 -36.33 -9.70
CA ALA A 140 41.73 -36.78 -10.96
C ALA A 140 40.72 -36.74 -12.13
N ALA A 141 40.36 -35.55 -12.63
CA ALA A 141 39.81 -35.39 -13.98
C ALA A 141 39.83 -33.91 -14.42
N ALA A 142 40.97 -33.24 -14.22
CA ALA A 142 41.26 -32.01 -14.95
C ALA A 142 42.13 -32.40 -16.14
N GLU A 143 41.50 -32.76 -17.26
CA GLU A 143 41.99 -32.60 -18.63
C GLU A 143 41.07 -33.34 -19.62
N ARG A 144 40.66 -32.62 -20.67
CA ARG A 144 39.94 -33.07 -21.88
C ARG A 144 38.41 -33.07 -21.80
N ALA A 145 37.81 -31.95 -22.25
CA ALA A 145 37.01 -31.92 -23.47
C ALA A 145 36.42 -30.52 -23.65
N ASP A 146 37.10 -29.73 -24.46
CA ASP A 146 36.48 -28.73 -25.31
C ASP A 146 35.76 -29.48 -26.43
N GLU A 147 34.54 -29.04 -26.76
CA GLU A 147 33.76 -29.19 -28.01
C GLU A 147 32.28 -29.58 -27.80
N GLY A 148 31.40 -28.63 -28.13
CA GLY A 148 30.20 -28.86 -28.93
C GLY A 148 29.03 -29.61 -28.29
N GLY A 149 28.08 -28.88 -27.72
CA GLY A 149 26.79 -29.43 -27.33
C GLY A 149 25.75 -28.37 -27.03
N SER A 150 25.08 -27.89 -28.07
CA SER A 150 23.81 -27.18 -27.98
C SER A 150 22.79 -28.01 -27.17
N HIS A 151 22.37 -27.52 -26.01
CA HIS A 151 21.17 -27.99 -25.35
C HIS A 151 20.29 -26.81 -24.92
N ASP A 152 19.13 -26.77 -25.59
CA ASP A 152 17.88 -26.14 -25.22
C ASP A 152 17.84 -25.55 -23.80
N GLY A 153 17.83 -24.23 -23.73
CA GLY A 153 17.19 -23.56 -22.60
C GLY A 153 15.70 -23.89 -22.65
N PRO A 154 15.08 -24.32 -21.54
CA PRO A 154 13.63 -24.47 -21.53
C PRO A 154 13.01 -23.09 -21.72
N SER A 155 12.40 -22.91 -22.88
CA SER A 155 11.48 -21.83 -23.18
C SER A 155 10.46 -21.71 -22.04
N LEU A 156 10.56 -20.64 -21.27
CA LEU A 156 9.53 -20.24 -20.32
C LEU A 156 8.40 -19.54 -21.11
N ASP A 157 7.66 -20.34 -21.86
CA ASP A 157 6.37 -19.95 -22.41
C ASP A 157 5.26 -20.74 -21.69
N GLY A 158 4.37 -19.99 -21.05
CA GLY A 158 3.00 -20.42 -20.82
C GLY A 158 2.66 -20.98 -19.43
N ASN A 159 1.92 -20.17 -18.68
CA ASN A 159 0.79 -20.63 -17.85
C ASN A 159 1.02 -21.23 -16.44
N SER A 160 2.02 -20.79 -15.67
CA SER A 160 2.09 -21.08 -14.22
C SER A 160 1.41 -20.01 -13.36
N SER A 161 0.14 -19.73 -13.65
CA SER A 161 -0.76 -18.99 -12.75
C SER A 161 -1.92 -19.90 -12.37
N ALA A 162 -1.66 -20.98 -11.63
CA ALA A 162 -2.63 -21.71 -10.80
C ALA A 162 -2.03 -23.06 -10.40
N GLU A 163 -1.43 -23.10 -9.22
CA GLU A 163 -1.46 -24.22 -8.25
C GLU A 163 -0.29 -23.99 -7.29
N LEU A 164 -0.53 -23.16 -6.27
CA LEU A 164 0.32 -23.13 -5.09
C LEU A 164 0.33 -24.55 -4.52
N ALA A 165 1.51 -25.10 -4.20
CA ALA A 165 1.58 -26.41 -3.57
C ALA A 165 0.61 -26.45 -2.36
N PRO A 166 -0.21 -27.50 -2.21
CA PRO A 166 -1.29 -27.53 -1.20
C PRO A 166 -0.79 -27.37 0.24
N GLU A 167 0.51 -27.62 0.47
CA GLU A 167 1.20 -27.38 1.74
C GLU A 167 1.46 -25.90 2.00
N LEU A 168 1.77 -25.11 0.97
CA LEU A 168 1.96 -23.67 1.06
C LEU A 168 0.63 -22.95 1.33
N GLU A 169 -0.46 -23.44 0.74
CA GLU A 169 -1.81 -22.94 1.02
C GLU A 169 -2.23 -23.21 2.47
N LYS A 170 -1.92 -24.39 3.02
CA LYS A 170 -2.11 -24.68 4.46
C LYS A 170 -1.20 -23.84 5.36
N ALA A 171 0.04 -23.58 4.96
CA ALA A 171 0.96 -22.74 5.73
C ALA A 171 0.50 -21.27 5.76
N LEU A 172 -0.02 -20.75 4.64
CA LEU A 172 -0.57 -19.38 4.56
C LEU A 172 -1.88 -19.21 5.33
N GLN A 173 -2.60 -20.28 5.63
CA GLN A 173 -3.77 -20.26 6.51
C GLN A 173 -3.40 -20.22 8.00
N HIS A 174 -2.13 -20.46 8.36
CA HIS A 174 -1.72 -20.50 9.77
C HIS A 174 -1.52 -19.08 10.32
N PRO A 175 -2.18 -18.68 11.42
CA PRO A 175 -2.14 -17.30 11.93
C PRO A 175 -0.74 -16.81 12.30
N LEU A 176 0.14 -17.70 12.80
CA LEU A 176 1.54 -17.35 13.08
C LEU A 176 2.37 -17.04 11.82
N VAL A 177 2.03 -17.64 10.67
CA VAL A 177 2.73 -17.37 9.40
C VAL A 177 2.28 -16.02 8.85
N LEU A 178 0.97 -15.73 8.90
CA LEU A 178 0.44 -14.41 8.55
C LEU A 178 1.05 -13.30 9.41
N GLN A 179 1.12 -13.49 10.73
CA GLN A 179 1.75 -12.54 11.64
C GLN A 179 3.24 -12.33 11.32
N ALA A 180 3.99 -13.41 11.05
CA ALA A 180 5.40 -13.29 10.69
C ALA A 180 5.59 -12.57 9.33
N ILE A 181 4.68 -12.78 8.38
CA ILE A 181 4.69 -12.07 7.09
C ILE A 181 4.38 -10.58 7.31
N GLU A 182 3.36 -10.26 8.08
CA GLU A 182 2.98 -8.89 8.44
C GLU A 182 4.13 -8.16 9.15
N GLU A 183 4.78 -8.81 10.11
CA GLU A 183 5.94 -8.28 10.83
C GLU A 183 7.09 -8.01 9.86
N LYS A 184 7.42 -8.95 8.97
CA LYS A 184 8.48 -8.76 7.98
C LYS A 184 8.15 -7.68 6.95
N MET A 185 6.88 -7.56 6.55
CA MET A 185 6.43 -6.46 5.68
C MET A 185 6.55 -5.12 6.39
N ALA A 186 6.14 -5.03 7.65
CA ALA A 186 6.26 -3.81 8.46
C ALA A 186 7.73 -3.41 8.67
N GLU A 187 8.62 -4.37 8.98
CA GLU A 187 10.07 -4.14 9.05
C GLU A 187 10.63 -3.61 7.73
N ALA A 188 10.25 -4.22 6.61
CA ALA A 188 10.71 -3.81 5.28
C ALA A 188 10.19 -2.40 4.91
N ASP A 189 8.95 -2.08 5.25
CA ASP A 189 8.38 -0.76 4.99
C ASP A 189 9.00 0.30 5.91
N ASN A 190 9.28 -0.01 7.18
CA ASN A 190 10.03 0.86 8.08
C ASN A 190 11.46 1.09 7.57
N ALA A 191 12.13 0.06 7.04
CA ALA A 191 13.45 0.20 6.43
C ALA A 191 13.42 1.10 5.18
N ARG A 192 12.37 0.98 4.35
CA ARG A 192 12.18 1.87 3.19
C ARG A 192 11.87 3.31 3.60
N GLN A 193 11.02 3.50 4.61
CA GLN A 193 10.69 4.84 5.12
C GLN A 193 11.92 5.53 5.71
N SER A 194 12.67 4.84 6.58
CA SER A 194 13.90 5.36 7.15
C SER A 194 14.98 5.63 6.10
N TYR A 195 15.10 4.81 5.05
CA TYR A 195 15.98 5.09 3.91
C TYR A 195 15.60 6.40 3.21
N ARG A 196 14.30 6.62 2.95
CA ARG A 196 13.81 7.84 2.28
C ARG A 196 14.01 9.08 3.14
N GLU A 197 13.69 8.99 4.42
CA GLU A 197 13.96 10.05 5.39
C GLU A 197 15.46 10.33 5.49
N GLY A 198 16.28 9.28 5.43
CA GLY A 198 17.73 9.36 5.36
C GLY A 198 18.23 10.08 4.11
N LEU A 199 17.68 9.80 2.92
CA LEU A 199 18.00 10.49 1.68
C LEU A 199 17.60 11.98 1.74
N ALA A 200 16.41 12.29 2.24
CA ALA A 200 15.96 13.67 2.40
C ALA A 200 16.86 14.45 3.39
N SER A 201 17.21 13.82 4.51
CA SER A 201 18.12 14.38 5.51
C SER A 201 19.54 14.56 4.97
N ALA A 202 20.03 13.59 4.19
CA ALA A 202 21.33 13.67 3.52
C ALA A 202 21.37 14.82 2.51
N LEU A 203 20.28 15.03 1.76
CA LEU A 203 20.15 16.16 0.84
C LEU A 203 20.18 17.51 1.59
N GLN A 204 19.46 17.63 2.71
CA GLN A 204 19.47 18.83 3.55
C GLN A 204 20.86 19.09 4.15
N LEU A 205 21.52 18.04 4.66
CA LEU A 205 22.87 18.13 5.20
C LEU A 205 23.89 18.50 4.11
N ALA A 206 23.76 17.94 2.91
CA ALA A 206 24.61 18.29 1.77
C ALA A 206 24.45 19.77 1.39
N GLN A 207 23.22 20.31 1.38
CA GLN A 207 22.95 21.73 1.13
C GLN A 207 23.55 22.62 2.23
N ALA A 208 23.35 22.27 3.50
CA ALA A 208 23.91 23.01 4.63
C ALA A 208 25.45 22.98 4.63
N SER A 209 26.05 21.82 4.34
CA SER A 209 27.50 21.64 4.20
C SER A 209 28.05 22.47 3.03
N PHE A 210 27.34 22.51 1.91
CA PHE A 210 27.70 23.35 0.76
C PHE A 210 27.72 24.84 1.14
N LEU A 211 26.66 25.35 1.76
CA LEU A 211 26.60 26.75 2.20
C LEU A 211 27.64 27.09 3.26
N GLY A 212 27.97 26.15 4.14
CA GLY A 212 29.03 26.32 5.15
C GLY A 212 30.44 26.35 4.56
N GLN A 213 30.71 25.55 3.52
CA GLN A 213 32.01 25.51 2.84
C GLN A 213 32.21 26.65 1.83
N PHE A 214 31.11 27.17 1.28
CA PHE A 214 31.11 28.19 0.24
C PHE A 214 30.11 29.31 0.53
N PRO A 215 30.38 30.13 1.57
CA PRO A 215 29.50 31.23 1.94
C PRO A 215 29.37 32.29 0.84
N GLU A 216 30.32 32.39 -0.09
CA GLU A 216 30.27 33.29 -1.25
C GLU A 216 29.09 33.02 -2.21
N PHE A 217 28.54 31.80 -2.20
CA PHE A 217 27.34 31.48 -2.98
C PHE A 217 26.05 31.73 -2.20
N SER A 218 26.14 32.03 -0.90
CA SER A 218 24.97 32.37 -0.08
C SER A 218 24.39 33.70 -0.56
N GLY A 219 23.16 33.67 -1.10
CA GLY A 219 22.47 34.85 -1.61
C GLY A 219 22.86 35.29 -3.02
N MET A 220 23.73 34.54 -3.72
CA MET A 220 24.01 34.78 -5.13
C MET A 220 22.87 34.21 -5.98
N ALA A 221 22.34 35.00 -6.91
CA ALA A 221 21.36 34.50 -7.86
C ALA A 221 21.97 33.38 -8.74
N PRO A 222 21.20 32.35 -9.13
CA PRO A 222 21.69 31.25 -9.97
C PRO A 222 22.41 31.72 -11.24
N ASP A 223 21.95 32.84 -11.82
CA ASP A 223 22.50 33.43 -13.04
C ASP A 223 23.93 33.97 -12.89
N HIS A 224 24.36 34.28 -11.66
CA HIS A 224 25.70 34.81 -11.38
C HIS A 224 26.71 33.72 -10.98
N MET A 225 26.25 32.50 -10.68
CA MET A 225 27.15 31.38 -10.32
C MET A 225 28.20 31.07 -11.40
N PRO A 226 27.88 31.02 -12.72
CA PRO A 226 28.88 30.69 -13.73
C PRO A 226 30.05 31.67 -13.75
N ALA A 227 29.78 32.97 -13.60
CA ALA A 227 30.82 34.00 -13.55
C ALA A 227 31.67 33.90 -12.28
N ALA A 228 31.06 33.60 -11.13
CA ALA A 228 31.77 33.39 -9.87
C ALA A 228 32.67 32.13 -9.92
N LEU A 229 32.18 31.05 -10.54
CA LEU A 229 32.95 29.83 -10.78
C LEU A 229 34.12 30.06 -11.73
N GLU A 230 33.94 30.84 -12.79
CA GLU A 230 35.02 31.19 -13.72
C GLU A 230 36.12 31.97 -13.01
N LYS A 231 35.76 32.96 -12.19
CA LYS A 231 36.71 33.71 -11.36
C LYS A 231 37.43 32.79 -10.37
N MET A 232 36.69 31.90 -9.70
CA MET A 232 37.26 30.93 -8.74
C MET A 232 38.25 29.98 -9.41
N SER A 233 37.99 29.53 -10.65
CA SER A 233 38.91 28.63 -11.36
C SER A 233 40.27 29.28 -11.66
N ARG A 234 40.31 30.62 -11.81
CA ARG A 234 41.55 31.38 -12.04
C ARG A 234 42.29 31.71 -10.74
N GLU A 235 41.56 31.99 -9.67
CA GLU A 235 42.14 32.39 -8.37
C GLU A 235 42.54 31.20 -7.49
N ASP A 236 41.69 30.17 -7.41
CA ASP A 236 41.91 28.97 -6.59
C ASP A 236 41.36 27.70 -7.29
N PRO A 237 42.17 27.02 -8.11
CA PRO A 237 41.75 25.82 -8.83
C PRO A 237 41.43 24.64 -7.90
N ALA A 238 42.04 24.58 -6.71
CA ALA A 238 41.77 23.52 -5.75
C ALA A 238 40.38 23.70 -5.11
N ARG A 239 39.97 24.94 -4.82
CA ARG A 239 38.63 25.23 -4.30
C ARG A 239 37.56 25.01 -5.37
N PHE A 240 37.83 25.39 -6.62
CA PHE A 240 36.95 25.08 -7.76
C PHE A 240 36.68 23.58 -7.89
N ALA A 241 37.72 22.74 -7.80
CA ALA A 241 37.57 21.28 -7.85
C ALA A 241 36.67 20.74 -6.71
N ARG A 242 36.75 21.32 -5.50
CA ARG A 242 35.88 20.94 -4.37
C ARG A 242 34.43 21.34 -4.61
N VAL A 243 34.18 22.53 -5.16
CA VAL A 243 32.82 22.97 -5.52
C VAL A 243 32.24 22.02 -6.56
N GLN A 244 33.00 21.70 -7.61
CA GLN A 244 32.56 20.78 -8.66
C GLN A 244 32.22 19.39 -8.11
N ALA A 245 33.07 18.86 -7.22
CA ALA A 245 32.80 17.59 -6.54
C ALA A 245 31.53 17.64 -5.67
N ALA A 246 31.33 18.72 -4.90
CA ALA A 246 30.16 18.91 -4.05
C ALA A 246 28.86 19.05 -4.87
N VAL A 247 28.89 19.77 -5.99
CA VAL A 247 27.76 19.87 -6.93
C VAL A 247 27.43 18.51 -7.52
N THR A 248 28.44 17.79 -8.02
CA THR A 248 28.25 16.46 -8.64
C THR A 248 27.65 15.46 -7.64
N ALA A 249 28.13 15.46 -6.39
CA ALA A 249 27.59 14.63 -5.31
C ALA A 249 26.13 14.99 -4.96
N SER A 250 25.81 16.28 -4.95
CA SER A 250 24.45 16.77 -4.68
C SER A 250 23.47 16.41 -5.79
N ASP A 251 23.91 16.50 -7.06
CA ASP A 251 23.10 16.12 -8.21
C ASP A 251 22.83 14.61 -8.24
N GLN A 252 23.83 13.79 -7.89
CA GLN A 252 23.64 12.34 -7.74
C GLN A 252 22.60 11.99 -6.67
N LEU A 253 22.66 12.64 -5.50
CA LEU A 253 21.67 12.44 -4.43
C LEU A 253 20.27 12.89 -4.86
N ARG A 254 20.17 14.03 -5.56
CA ARG A 254 18.88 14.53 -6.07
C ARG A 254 18.28 13.58 -7.11
N ALA A 255 19.10 13.04 -8.01
CA ALA A 255 18.67 12.06 -9.01
C ALA A 255 18.16 10.76 -8.35
N GLN A 256 18.87 10.24 -7.34
CA GLN A 256 18.44 9.07 -6.57
C GLN A 256 17.10 9.31 -5.87
N HIS A 257 16.96 10.46 -5.20
CA HIS A 257 15.71 10.83 -4.55
C HIS A 257 14.54 10.97 -5.54
N ALA A 258 14.77 11.58 -6.71
CA ALA A 258 13.75 11.71 -7.75
C ALA A 258 13.30 10.34 -8.30
N HIS A 259 14.25 9.42 -8.51
CA HIS A 259 13.96 8.06 -8.97
C HIS A 259 13.12 7.28 -7.94
N GLU A 260 13.46 7.36 -6.65
CA GLU A 260 12.67 6.75 -5.57
C GLU A 260 11.23 7.31 -5.51
N GLN A 261 11.07 8.63 -5.71
CA GLN A 261 9.75 9.25 -5.77
C GLN A 261 8.92 8.75 -6.97
N GLN A 262 9.54 8.60 -8.14
CA GLN A 262 8.86 8.09 -9.34
C GLN A 262 8.41 6.65 -9.14
N GLN A 263 9.29 5.77 -8.64
CA GLN A 263 8.94 4.38 -8.35
C GLN A 263 7.78 4.28 -7.36
N ARG A 264 7.78 5.13 -6.33
CA ARG A 264 6.68 5.18 -5.36
C ARG A 264 5.36 5.59 -6.01
N ALA A 265 5.36 6.65 -6.82
CA ALA A 265 4.16 7.11 -7.50
C ALA A 265 3.60 6.04 -8.44
N GLU A 266 4.46 5.27 -9.11
CA GLU A 266 4.05 4.13 -9.94
C GLU A 266 3.44 2.99 -9.13
N LEU A 267 4.04 2.64 -7.98
CA LEU A 267 3.49 1.63 -7.08
C LEU A 267 2.13 2.06 -6.51
N GLU A 268 2.02 3.31 -6.07
CA GLU A 268 0.75 3.88 -5.58
C GLU A 268 -0.32 3.87 -6.68
N ARG A 269 0.03 4.21 -7.92
CA ARG A 269 -0.88 4.09 -9.08
C ARG A 269 -1.32 2.66 -9.32
N LYS A 270 -0.40 1.70 -9.36
CA LYS A 270 -0.74 0.28 -9.55
C LYS A 270 -1.61 -0.26 -8.42
N ASN A 271 -1.33 0.14 -7.18
CA ASN A 271 -2.13 -0.24 -6.02
C ASN A 271 -3.54 0.35 -6.11
N PHE A 272 -3.66 1.62 -6.49
CA PHE A 272 -4.94 2.26 -6.71
C PHE A 272 -5.73 1.61 -7.86
N GLU A 273 -5.07 1.27 -8.97
CA GLU A 273 -5.69 0.56 -10.10
C GLU A 273 -6.22 -0.81 -9.68
N ARG A 274 -5.44 -1.58 -8.90
CA ARG A 274 -5.89 -2.88 -8.37
C ARG A 274 -7.08 -2.73 -7.42
N PHE A 275 -7.02 -1.76 -6.52
CA PHE A 275 -8.13 -1.43 -5.63
C PHE A 275 -9.38 -1.07 -6.44
N ALA A 276 -9.22 -0.16 -7.41
CA ALA A 276 -10.28 0.27 -8.32
C ALA A 276 -10.92 -0.90 -9.09
N GLN A 277 -10.14 -1.86 -9.56
CA GLN A 277 -10.64 -3.06 -10.24
C GLN A 277 -11.42 -3.97 -9.28
N GLY A 278 -10.94 -4.15 -8.04
CA GLY A 278 -11.64 -4.92 -7.01
C GLY A 278 -12.99 -4.31 -6.64
N GLU A 279 -13.03 -3.00 -6.43
CA GLU A 279 -14.27 -2.27 -6.12
C GLU A 279 -15.25 -2.28 -7.30
N ASP A 280 -14.76 -2.13 -8.53
CA ASP A 280 -15.61 -2.24 -9.72
C ASP A 280 -16.26 -3.63 -9.84
N ALA A 281 -15.52 -4.71 -9.55
CA ALA A 281 -16.06 -6.07 -9.55
C ALA A 281 -17.13 -6.27 -8.46
N LEU A 282 -16.92 -5.66 -7.28
CA LEU A 282 -17.92 -5.66 -6.20
C LEU A 282 -19.18 -4.90 -6.61
N LEU A 283 -19.03 -3.72 -7.24
CA LEU A 283 -20.18 -2.97 -7.75
C LEU A 283 -20.93 -3.76 -8.82
N GLU A 284 -20.23 -4.39 -9.77
CA GLU A 284 -20.85 -5.22 -10.80
C GLU A 284 -21.63 -6.38 -10.18
N ALA A 285 -21.10 -7.03 -9.14
CA ALA A 285 -21.83 -8.05 -8.39
C ALA A 285 -23.09 -7.50 -7.72
N MET A 286 -23.05 -6.27 -7.18
CA MET A 286 -24.23 -5.60 -6.60
C MET A 286 -25.26 -5.16 -7.65
N LEU A 287 -24.85 -4.97 -8.90
CA LEU A 287 -25.70 -4.51 -10.01
C LEU A 287 -26.12 -5.64 -10.97
N LYS A 288 -25.83 -6.89 -10.64
CA LYS A 288 -26.05 -8.06 -11.51
C LYS A 288 -27.49 -8.21 -12.01
N ASP A 289 -28.47 -7.85 -11.19
CA ASP A 289 -29.90 -7.95 -11.53
C ASP A 289 -30.42 -6.75 -12.34
N GLU A 290 -29.59 -5.73 -12.56
CA GLU A 290 -30.00 -4.53 -13.28
C GLU A 290 -29.70 -4.63 -14.78
N PRO A 291 -30.66 -4.28 -15.66
CA PRO A 291 -30.41 -4.25 -17.09
C PRO A 291 -29.33 -3.21 -17.45
N LYS A 292 -28.40 -3.56 -18.34
CA LYS A 292 -27.34 -2.65 -18.81
C LYS A 292 -27.88 -1.32 -19.37
N ALA A 293 -29.09 -1.31 -19.93
CA ALA A 293 -29.76 -0.10 -20.39
C ALA A 293 -30.09 0.86 -19.23
N VAL A 294 -30.56 0.33 -18.09
CA VAL A 294 -30.82 1.11 -16.88
C VAL A 294 -29.51 1.65 -16.31
N GLN A 295 -28.47 0.83 -16.25
CA GLN A 295 -27.16 1.24 -15.75
C GLN A 295 -26.59 2.44 -16.54
N LYS A 296 -26.67 2.40 -17.89
CA LYS A 296 -26.24 3.53 -18.74
C LYS A 296 -27.07 4.79 -18.52
N ALA A 297 -28.39 4.65 -18.35
CA ALA A 297 -29.26 5.79 -18.06
C ALA A 297 -28.91 6.42 -16.71
N VAL A 298 -28.70 5.60 -15.68
CA VAL A 298 -28.29 6.04 -14.34
C VAL A 298 -26.93 6.73 -14.40
N ALA A 299 -25.93 6.17 -15.09
CA ALA A 299 -24.63 6.79 -15.27
C ALA A 299 -24.72 8.18 -15.94
N THR A 300 -25.59 8.33 -16.94
CA THR A 300 -25.84 9.62 -17.58
C THR A 300 -26.49 10.61 -16.62
N GLU A 301 -27.45 10.16 -15.80
CA GLU A 301 -28.08 10.99 -14.77
C GLU A 301 -27.10 11.38 -13.66
N ILE A 302 -26.16 10.52 -13.26
CA ILE A 302 -25.10 10.85 -12.29
C ILE A 302 -24.31 12.07 -12.80
N MET A 303 -23.88 12.03 -14.06
CA MET A 303 -23.11 13.13 -14.67
C MET A 303 -23.95 14.41 -14.77
N ALA A 304 -25.23 14.28 -15.13
CA ALA A 304 -26.15 15.42 -15.18
C ALA A 304 -26.41 16.02 -13.79
N ALA A 305 -26.63 15.19 -12.77
CA ALA A 305 -26.85 15.58 -11.39
C ALA A 305 -25.63 16.28 -10.78
N ALA A 306 -24.42 15.79 -11.09
CA ALA A 306 -23.18 16.42 -10.67
C ALA A 306 -23.04 17.82 -11.30
N LYS A 307 -23.32 17.95 -12.59
CA LYS A 307 -23.31 19.23 -13.31
C LYS A 307 -24.33 20.22 -12.75
N GLU A 308 -25.55 19.78 -12.48
CA GLU A 308 -26.58 20.60 -11.84
C GLU A 308 -26.18 21.05 -10.42
N SER A 309 -25.34 20.27 -9.75
CA SER A 309 -24.79 20.59 -8.42
C SER A 309 -23.52 21.47 -8.48
N GLY A 310 -23.11 21.92 -9.67
CA GLY A 310 -21.94 22.77 -9.88
C GLY A 310 -20.62 22.03 -10.00
N ILE A 311 -20.62 20.69 -10.05
CA ILE A 311 -19.40 19.89 -10.25
C ILE A 311 -19.23 19.63 -11.75
N GLU A 312 -18.13 20.09 -12.33
CA GLU A 312 -17.83 19.84 -13.74
C GLU A 312 -17.56 18.34 -13.98
N PRO A 313 -18.01 17.76 -15.12
CA PRO A 313 -17.79 16.35 -15.46
C PRO A 313 -16.32 15.91 -15.39
N ALA A 314 -15.40 16.78 -15.80
CA ALA A 314 -13.96 16.52 -15.75
C ALA A 314 -13.43 16.46 -14.30
N GLU A 315 -13.98 17.29 -13.41
CA GLU A 315 -13.62 17.29 -11.99
C GLU A 315 -14.16 16.05 -11.28
N LEU A 316 -15.41 15.65 -11.57
CA LEU A 316 -15.96 14.41 -11.04
C LEU A 316 -15.11 13.20 -11.46
N ASN A 317 -14.73 13.13 -12.74
CA ASN A 317 -13.82 12.08 -13.22
C ASN A 317 -12.46 12.14 -12.52
N ARG A 318 -11.87 13.32 -12.31
CA ARG A 318 -10.63 13.45 -11.55
C ARG A 318 -10.80 12.85 -10.14
N LEU A 319 -11.85 13.24 -9.43
CA LEU A 319 -12.13 12.75 -8.07
C LEU A 319 -12.27 11.22 -8.04
N PHE A 320 -12.90 10.61 -9.04
CA PHE A 320 -12.97 9.14 -9.14
C PHE A 320 -11.61 8.46 -9.27
N HIS A 321 -10.61 9.14 -9.82
CA HIS A 321 -9.26 8.59 -10.03
C HIS A 321 -8.25 9.03 -8.97
N THR A 322 -8.58 10.01 -8.14
CA THR A 322 -7.67 10.54 -7.11
C THR A 322 -8.13 10.21 -5.69
N GLU A 323 -9.44 10.12 -5.45
CA GLU A 323 -10.00 9.90 -4.12
C GLU A 323 -10.41 8.44 -3.93
N PRO A 324 -9.74 7.67 -3.05
CA PRO A 324 -10.07 6.26 -2.81
C PRO A 324 -11.51 6.07 -2.31
N LEU A 325 -12.03 7.01 -1.51
CA LEU A 325 -13.39 6.93 -0.98
C LEU A 325 -14.44 6.95 -2.10
N MET A 326 -14.28 7.83 -3.09
CA MET A 326 -15.18 7.92 -4.25
C MET A 326 -15.17 6.64 -5.09
N ARG A 327 -14.06 5.89 -5.02
CA ARG A 327 -13.88 4.65 -5.78
C ARG A 327 -14.45 3.42 -5.10
N THR A 328 -14.83 3.50 -3.82
CA THR A 328 -15.46 2.39 -3.10
C THR A 328 -16.81 1.98 -3.71
N ALA A 329 -17.08 0.68 -3.78
CA ALA A 329 -18.30 0.12 -4.33
C ALA A 329 -19.55 0.60 -3.58
N THR A 330 -19.45 0.78 -2.25
CA THR A 330 -20.56 1.28 -1.42
C THR A 330 -20.92 2.72 -1.76
N PHE A 331 -19.92 3.57 -1.94
CA PHE A 331 -20.15 4.96 -2.34
C PHE A 331 -20.69 5.05 -3.77
N GLN A 332 -20.11 4.28 -4.69
CA GLN A 332 -20.62 4.18 -6.07
C GLN A 332 -22.05 3.66 -6.10
N ARG A 333 -22.40 2.69 -5.25
CA ARG A 333 -23.76 2.17 -5.12
C ARG A 333 -24.72 3.23 -4.59
N MET A 334 -24.33 4.00 -3.57
CA MET A 334 -25.13 5.11 -3.06
C MET A 334 -25.40 6.16 -4.15
N MET A 335 -24.37 6.53 -4.93
CA MET A 335 -24.54 7.44 -6.06
C MET A 335 -25.49 6.87 -7.13
N TYR A 336 -25.34 5.58 -7.42
CA TYR A 336 -26.18 4.86 -8.36
C TYR A 336 -27.66 4.89 -7.93
N ASP A 337 -27.95 4.52 -6.68
CA ASP A 337 -29.30 4.49 -6.14
C ASP A 337 -29.93 5.89 -6.10
N ALA A 338 -29.14 6.92 -5.75
CA ALA A 338 -29.60 8.32 -5.78
C ALA A 338 -29.96 8.78 -7.20
N ALA A 339 -29.13 8.48 -8.20
CA ALA A 339 -29.41 8.82 -9.59
C ALA A 339 -30.58 8.01 -10.17
N LYS A 340 -30.70 6.74 -9.80
CA LYS A 340 -31.86 5.91 -10.15
C LYS A 340 -33.15 6.48 -9.58
N TYR A 341 -33.14 6.93 -8.32
CA TYR A 341 -34.29 7.59 -7.71
C TYR A 341 -34.67 8.87 -8.47
N ARG A 342 -33.70 9.70 -8.83
CA ARG A 342 -33.93 10.91 -9.66
C ARG A 342 -34.55 10.59 -11.01
N LEU A 343 -34.08 9.55 -11.69
CA LEU A 343 -34.68 9.09 -12.95
C LEU A 343 -36.14 8.67 -12.78
N ILE A 344 -36.47 7.94 -11.70
CA ILE A 344 -37.84 7.54 -11.40
C ILE A 344 -38.72 8.77 -11.15
N MET A 345 -38.21 9.78 -10.42
CA MET A 345 -38.94 11.02 -10.17
C MET A 345 -39.19 11.80 -11.48
N LYS A 346 -38.17 11.99 -12.32
CA LYS A 346 -38.31 12.62 -13.64
C LYS A 346 -39.31 11.87 -14.54
N ALA A 347 -39.31 10.53 -14.50
CA ALA A 347 -40.25 9.71 -15.26
C ALA A 347 -41.70 9.87 -14.77
N LYS A 348 -41.92 10.02 -13.46
CA LYS A 348 -43.25 10.31 -12.89
C LYS A 348 -43.77 11.68 -13.35
N ASP A 349 -42.91 12.69 -13.31
CA ASP A 349 -43.29 14.06 -13.71
C ASP A 349 -43.64 14.13 -15.20
N THR A 350 -42.87 13.45 -16.05
CA THR A 350 -43.17 13.38 -17.50
C THR A 350 -44.42 12.57 -17.83
N ALA A 351 -44.73 11.52 -17.07
CA ALA A 351 -45.97 10.75 -17.23
C ALA A 351 -47.21 11.57 -16.81
N ALA A 352 -47.12 12.32 -15.70
CA ALA A 352 -48.17 13.22 -15.25
C ALA A 352 -48.43 14.39 -16.22
N ALA A 353 -47.39 14.84 -16.93
CA ALA A 353 -47.49 15.91 -17.91
C ALA A 353 -48.11 15.49 -19.26
N ARG A 354 -48.37 14.19 -19.51
CA ARG A 354 -49.02 13.76 -20.75
C ARG A 354 -50.46 14.30 -20.78
N PRO A 355 -50.80 15.22 -21.70
CA PRO A 355 -52.13 15.81 -21.73
C PRO A 355 -53.15 14.71 -21.99
N ILE A 356 -54.10 14.56 -21.06
CA ILE A 356 -55.23 13.65 -21.22
C ILE A 356 -55.93 14.04 -22.53
N PRO A 357 -56.06 13.12 -23.50
CA PRO A 357 -56.70 13.44 -24.77
C PRO A 357 -58.10 14.00 -24.48
N PRO A 358 -58.49 15.12 -25.11
CA PRO A 358 -59.77 15.75 -24.82
C PRO A 358 -60.87 14.73 -25.03
N VAL A 359 -61.75 14.59 -24.03
CA VAL A 359 -62.88 13.66 -24.10
C VAL A 359 -63.77 14.06 -25.27
N LEU A 360 -63.63 13.36 -26.38
CA LEU A 360 -64.49 13.49 -27.55
C LEU A 360 -65.87 13.00 -27.15
N ARG A 361 -66.82 13.91 -26.99
CA ARG A 361 -68.21 13.58 -26.74
C ARG A 361 -68.76 12.84 -27.96
N PRO A 362 -69.23 11.58 -27.82
CA PRO A 362 -69.91 10.91 -28.91
C PRO A 362 -71.14 11.74 -29.31
N GLY A 363 -71.21 12.15 -30.58
CA GLY A 363 -72.42 12.76 -31.15
C GLY A 363 -72.30 14.18 -31.69
N VAL A 364 -71.16 14.88 -31.54
CA VAL A 364 -70.96 16.12 -32.30
C VAL A 364 -70.40 15.74 -33.67
N ALA A 365 -71.25 15.69 -34.68
CA ALA A 365 -70.84 15.45 -36.06
C ALA A 365 -69.88 16.56 -36.49
N GLY A 366 -68.57 16.30 -36.37
CA GLY A 366 -67.54 17.20 -36.87
C GLY A 366 -67.80 17.50 -38.33
N ALA A 367 -67.73 18.79 -38.68
CA ALA A 367 -67.91 19.28 -40.03
C ALA A 367 -67.03 18.46 -40.99
N SER A 368 -67.59 18.06 -42.13
CA SER A 368 -66.93 17.15 -43.10
C SER A 368 -65.51 17.62 -43.48
N THR A 369 -65.29 18.93 -43.47
CA THR A 369 -64.01 19.59 -43.76
C THR A 369 -62.93 19.32 -42.70
N GLU A 370 -63.30 19.05 -41.45
CA GLU A 370 -62.38 18.83 -40.34
C GLU A 370 -61.86 17.39 -40.31
N ARG A 371 -62.72 16.42 -40.67
CA ARG A 371 -62.33 15.02 -40.89
C ARG A 371 -61.30 14.87 -42.01
N GLY A 372 -61.52 15.53 -43.15
CA GLY A 372 -60.55 15.50 -44.26
C GLY A 372 -59.18 16.08 -43.91
N ARG A 373 -59.11 17.06 -43.00
CA ARG A 373 -57.83 17.64 -42.52
C ARG A 373 -57.09 16.70 -41.56
N ALA A 374 -57.82 15.98 -40.71
CA ALA A 374 -57.23 14.99 -39.81
C ALA A 374 -56.62 13.83 -40.62
N ASP A 375 -57.33 13.34 -41.64
CA ASP A 375 -56.89 12.22 -42.49
C ASP A 375 -55.63 12.56 -43.30
N ILE A 376 -55.52 13.80 -43.81
CA ILE A 376 -54.30 14.24 -44.51
C ILE A 376 -53.09 14.28 -43.55
N ARG A 377 -53.29 14.68 -42.29
CA ARG A 377 -52.19 14.72 -41.30
C ARG A 377 -51.71 13.33 -40.91
N THR A 378 -52.63 12.38 -40.70
CA THR A 378 -52.26 10.97 -40.41
C THR A 378 -51.57 10.31 -41.60
N LEU A 379 -52.03 10.53 -42.83
CA LEU A 379 -51.36 10.03 -44.03
C LEU A 379 -49.97 10.65 -44.22
N ASN A 380 -49.81 11.93 -43.93
CA ASN A 380 -48.50 12.60 -43.99
C ASN A 380 -47.52 12.04 -42.94
N ALA A 381 -47.98 11.83 -41.71
CA ALA A 381 -47.16 11.22 -40.66
C ALA A 381 -46.76 9.78 -41.00
N ARG A 382 -47.69 8.99 -41.58
CA ARG A 382 -47.40 7.64 -42.08
C ARG A 382 -46.33 7.66 -43.16
N LEU A 383 -46.48 8.50 -44.18
CA LEU A 383 -45.49 8.64 -45.24
C LEU A 383 -44.11 9.06 -44.69
N SER A 384 -44.05 9.97 -43.72
CA SER A 384 -42.79 10.35 -43.06
C SER A 384 -42.13 9.21 -42.28
N SER A 385 -42.92 8.25 -41.78
CA SER A 385 -42.41 7.10 -41.04
C SER A 385 -42.08 5.89 -41.93
N SER A 386 -42.87 5.63 -42.97
CA SER A 386 -42.77 4.42 -43.81
C SER A 386 -41.94 4.64 -45.07
N GLY A 387 -42.01 5.82 -45.68
CA GLY A 387 -41.40 6.11 -46.97
C GLY A 387 -41.98 5.35 -48.16
N ASP A 388 -43.12 4.65 -48.01
CA ASP A 388 -43.69 3.79 -49.05
C ASP A 388 -44.46 4.60 -50.12
N LEU A 389 -44.33 4.19 -51.38
CA LEU A 389 -45.00 4.80 -52.54
C LEU A 389 -46.53 4.71 -52.42
N LYS A 390 -47.06 3.65 -51.78
CA LYS A 390 -48.49 3.48 -51.55
C LYS A 390 -49.08 4.56 -50.65
N ASP A 391 -48.35 4.95 -49.61
CA ASP A 391 -48.76 6.01 -48.69
C ASP A 391 -48.71 7.39 -49.37
N ALA A 392 -47.74 7.59 -50.28
CA ALA A 392 -47.66 8.80 -51.09
C ALA A 392 -48.86 8.94 -52.05
N VAL A 393 -49.27 7.85 -52.70
CA VAL A 393 -50.44 7.84 -53.59
C VAL A 393 -51.73 8.08 -52.80
N ALA A 394 -51.88 7.46 -51.63
CA ALA A 394 -53.03 7.68 -50.74
C ALA A 394 -53.13 9.15 -50.27
N LEU A 395 -51.99 9.75 -49.89
CA LEU A 395 -51.92 11.17 -49.53
C LEU A 395 -52.31 12.08 -50.70
N TYR A 396 -51.85 11.76 -51.92
CA TYR A 396 -52.18 12.53 -53.11
C TYR A 396 -53.67 12.48 -53.45
N GLN A 397 -54.28 11.30 -53.40
CA GLN A 397 -55.72 11.12 -53.62
C GLN A 397 -56.55 11.87 -52.56
N ALA A 398 -56.16 11.78 -51.29
CA ALA A 398 -56.83 12.49 -50.21
C ALA A 398 -56.76 14.03 -50.35
N ARG A 399 -55.62 14.57 -50.81
CA ARG A 399 -55.49 16.01 -51.11
C ARG A 399 -56.38 16.45 -52.27
N ARG A 400 -56.45 15.64 -53.33
CA ARG A 400 -57.28 15.93 -54.50
C ARG A 400 -58.76 15.94 -54.19
N ALA A 401 -59.23 14.98 -53.38
CA ALA A 401 -60.62 14.90 -52.94
C ALA A 401 -61.06 16.04 -52.02
N ASN A 402 -60.12 16.78 -51.43
CA ASN A 402 -60.40 17.92 -50.54
C ASN A 402 -60.33 19.27 -51.28
N GLN A 403 -59.95 19.27 -52.56
CA GLN A 403 -59.92 20.45 -53.44
C GLN A 403 -61.13 20.53 -54.39
N SER A 404 -61.84 19.42 -54.60
CA SER A 404 -63.14 19.35 -55.28
C SER A 404 -64.27 19.58 -54.28
#